data_AF-A0A1M8A3C3-F1
#
_entry.id   AF-A0A1M8A3C3-F1
#
_cell.length_a   1.000
_cell.length_b   1.000
_cell.length_c   1.000
_cell.angle_alpha   90.00
_cell.angle_beta   90.00
_cell.angle_gamma   90.00
#
_symmetry.space_group_name_H-M   'P 1'
#
loop_
_entity.id
_entity.type
_entity.pdbx_description
1 polymer ?
#
loop_
_entity_poly.entity_id
_entity_poly.type
_entity_poly.pdbx_seq_one_letter_code
_entity_poly.pdbx_strand_id
1 'polypeptide(L)'
;MPSATYTLSYLNVFWLLHVIAELPLGILAFLDPAAIPLAHPSGSTLLLIQLLGAMLLTSSICALLCFGLPDYMPGKRAVAIQLLLFHGIVSAVFMRLPDGVVTFQLPAKLLELLPWLGMYRMPIWIAAVHGCIAVLATGWWQATLPQVQAVAAHAKSA
;
A
#
# COMPACT_ATOMS: atom_id res chain seq x y z
N MET A 1 21.37 -30.31 -12.94
CA MET A 1 21.32 -28.99 -12.25
C MET A 1 20.45 -29.16 -11.04
N PRO A 2 20.90 -28.85 -9.80
CA PRO A 2 19.98 -28.81 -8.68
C PRO A 2 18.91 -27.77 -9.03
N SER A 3 17.63 -28.17 -9.04
CA SER A 3 16.57 -27.20 -9.18
C SER A 3 16.70 -26.27 -7.97
N ALA A 4 17.04 -25.00 -8.20
CA ALA A 4 17.00 -24.01 -7.16
C ALA A 4 15.56 -24.00 -6.64
N THR A 5 15.33 -24.61 -5.49
CA THR A 5 14.01 -24.70 -4.89
C THR A 5 13.70 -23.29 -4.43
N TYR A 6 12.93 -22.55 -5.22
CA TYR A 6 12.56 -21.17 -4.91
C TYR A 6 11.69 -21.20 -3.66
N THR A 7 12.27 -20.76 -2.55
CA THR A 7 11.55 -20.64 -1.28
C THR A 7 10.87 -19.28 -1.28
N LEU A 8 9.54 -19.28 -1.37
CA LEU A 8 8.74 -18.07 -1.19
C LEU A 8 8.90 -17.61 0.26
N SER A 9 9.25 -16.34 0.46
CA SER A 9 9.26 -15.75 1.79
C SER A 9 7.83 -15.74 2.36
N TYR A 10 7.66 -16.09 3.64
CA TYR A 10 6.38 -15.87 4.34
C TYR A 10 5.95 -14.41 4.30
N LEU A 11 6.90 -13.49 4.14
CA LEU A 11 6.64 -12.07 4.00
C LEU A 11 5.95 -11.73 2.66
N ASN A 12 5.80 -12.67 1.73
CA ASN A 12 5.01 -12.44 0.51
C ASN A 12 3.54 -12.14 0.78
N VAL A 13 3.02 -12.51 1.95
CA VAL A 13 1.67 -12.08 2.37
C VAL A 13 1.49 -10.55 2.34
N PHE A 14 2.57 -9.77 2.47
CA PHE A 14 2.59 -8.32 2.29
C PHE A 14 1.94 -7.87 0.97
N TRP A 15 2.12 -8.62 -0.11
CA TRP A 15 1.51 -8.30 -1.40
C TRP A 15 -0.01 -8.40 -1.38
N LEU A 16 -0.55 -9.36 -0.63
CA LEU A 16 -1.99 -9.54 -0.50
C LEU A 16 -2.65 -8.45 0.36
N LEU A 17 -1.89 -7.73 1.20
CA LEU A 17 -2.42 -6.56 1.92
C LEU A 17 -3.02 -5.53 0.95
N HIS A 18 -2.33 -5.29 -0.16
CA HIS A 18 -2.76 -4.32 -1.17
C HIS A 18 -4.02 -4.82 -1.90
N VAL A 19 -4.11 -6.12 -2.17
CA VAL A 19 -5.32 -6.72 -2.74
C VAL A 19 -6.51 -6.62 -1.78
N ILE A 20 -6.31 -6.88 -0.49
CA ILE A 20 -7.41 -6.89 0.49
C ILE A 20 -7.87 -5.47 0.82
N ALA A 21 -6.93 -4.53 0.99
CA ALA A 21 -7.23 -3.18 1.45
C ALA A 21 -7.50 -2.20 0.29
N GLU A 22 -6.67 -2.23 -0.76
CA GLU A 22 -6.70 -1.22 -1.81
C GLU A 22 -7.63 -1.59 -2.96
N LEU A 23 -7.81 -2.88 -3.28
CA LEU A 23 -8.70 -3.28 -4.38
C LEU A 23 -10.15 -2.84 -4.15
N PRO A 24 -10.78 -3.04 -2.97
CA PRO A 24 -12.15 -2.58 -2.75
C PRO A 24 -12.28 -1.06 -2.84
N LEU A 25 -11.31 -0.33 -2.28
CA LEU A 25 -11.26 1.13 -2.34
C LEU A 25 -11.04 1.63 -3.77
N GLY A 26 -10.18 0.96 -4.54
CA GLY A 26 -9.93 1.26 -5.94
C GLY A 26 -11.16 1.03 -6.81
N ILE A 27 -11.89 -0.07 -6.60
CA ILE A 27 -13.17 -0.34 -7.28
C ILE A 27 -14.17 0.78 -6.94
N LEU A 28 -14.34 1.10 -5.66
CA LEU A 28 -15.26 2.15 -5.21
C LEU A 28 -14.90 3.50 -5.81
N ALA A 29 -13.65 3.96 -5.65
CA ALA A 29 -13.18 5.24 -6.15
C ALA A 29 -13.27 5.35 -7.68
N PHE A 30 -13.10 4.23 -8.40
CA PHE A 30 -13.19 4.21 -9.85
C PHE A 30 -14.63 4.23 -10.37
N LEU A 31 -15.53 3.45 -9.76
CA LEU A 31 -16.93 3.33 -10.21
C LEU A 31 -17.83 4.43 -9.65
N ASP A 32 -17.61 4.83 -8.40
CA ASP A 32 -18.37 5.86 -7.70
C ASP A 32 -17.42 6.78 -6.90
N PRO A 33 -16.70 7.69 -7.58
CA PRO A 33 -15.76 8.60 -6.91
C PRO A 33 -16.45 9.52 -5.89
N ALA A 34 -17.76 9.73 -5.98
CA ALA A 34 -18.52 10.56 -5.05
C ALA A 34 -18.80 9.86 -3.71
N ALA A 35 -18.70 8.53 -3.66
CA ALA A 35 -18.80 7.76 -2.41
C ALA A 35 -17.59 7.93 -1.49
N ILE A 36 -16.48 8.49 -1.99
CA ILE A 36 -15.33 8.80 -1.15
C ILE A 36 -15.67 9.97 -0.22
N PRO A 37 -15.51 9.82 1.10
CA PRO A 37 -16.00 10.77 2.10
C PRO A 37 -15.08 12.00 2.19
N LEU A 38 -15.16 12.86 1.18
CA LEU A 38 -14.53 14.18 1.13
C LEU A 38 -15.57 15.29 1.23
N ALA A 39 -15.18 16.41 1.83
CA ALA A 39 -16.02 17.60 1.86
C ALA A 39 -16.09 18.28 0.49
N HIS A 40 -17.30 18.46 -0.03
CA HIS A 40 -17.62 19.25 -1.23
C HIS A 40 -16.71 18.97 -2.46
N PRO A 41 -16.61 17.71 -2.95
CA PRO A 41 -15.76 17.40 -4.09
C PRO A 41 -16.28 18.11 -5.36
N SER A 42 -15.37 18.84 -6.03
CA SER A 42 -15.64 19.43 -7.35
C SER A 42 -15.58 18.36 -8.45
N GLY A 43 -16.05 18.66 -9.67
CA GLY A 43 -15.89 17.75 -10.81
C GLY A 43 -14.43 17.36 -11.09
N SER A 44 -13.49 18.30 -10.95
CA SER A 44 -12.05 18.01 -11.05
C SER A 44 -11.56 17.11 -9.93
N THR A 45 -12.09 17.27 -8.71
CA THR A 45 -11.79 16.38 -7.58
C THR A 45 -12.26 14.96 -7.87
N LEU A 46 -13.48 14.79 -8.40
CA LEU A 46 -14.03 13.49 -8.77
C LEU A 46 -13.21 12.79 -9.86
N LEU A 47 -12.75 13.54 -10.88
CA LEU A 47 -11.84 13.02 -11.89
C LEU A 47 -10.53 12.51 -11.27
N LEU A 48 -9.93 13.28 -10.36
CA LEU A 48 -8.68 12.88 -9.69
C LEU A 48 -8.89 11.66 -8.79
N ILE A 49 -10.04 11.55 -8.10
CA ILE A 49 -10.40 10.36 -7.32
C ILE A 49 -10.52 9.13 -8.24
N GLN A 50 -11.16 9.28 -9.39
CA GLN A 50 -11.34 8.18 -10.34
C GLN A 50 -10.01 7.71 -10.93
N LEU A 51 -9.11 8.64 -11.28
CA LEU A 51 -7.76 8.31 -11.74
C LEU A 51 -6.92 7.65 -10.63
N LEU A 52 -7.05 8.12 -9.39
CA LEU A 52 -6.43 7.46 -8.23
C LEU A 52 -7.00 6.05 -8.03
N GLY A 53 -8.32 5.88 -8.16
CA GLY A 53 -8.98 4.58 -8.12
C GLY A 53 -8.41 3.62 -9.18
N ALA A 54 -8.23 4.09 -10.41
CA ALA A 54 -7.58 3.31 -11.47
C ALA A 54 -6.13 2.91 -11.12
N MET A 55 -5.35 3.81 -10.50
CA MET A 55 -4.01 3.50 -10.02
C MET A 55 -4.02 2.44 -8.90
N LEU A 56 -4.94 2.53 -7.94
CA LEU A 56 -5.09 1.55 -6.86
C LEU A 56 -5.49 0.17 -7.39
N LEU A 57 -6.42 0.13 -8.35
CA LEU A 57 -6.84 -1.10 -9.03
C LEU A 57 -5.67 -1.78 -9.73
N THR A 58 -4.93 -1.03 -10.55
CA THR A 58 -3.78 -1.59 -11.30
C THR A 58 -2.63 -1.98 -10.37
N SER A 59 -2.39 -1.22 -9.30
CA SER A 59 -1.41 -1.57 -8.26
C SER A 59 -1.79 -2.85 -7.53
N SER A 60 -3.08 -3.05 -7.22
CA SER A 60 -3.60 -4.28 -6.62
C SER A 60 -3.42 -5.49 -7.54
N ILE A 61 -3.65 -5.33 -8.85
CA ILE A 61 -3.39 -6.37 -9.85
C ILE A 61 -1.90 -6.70 -9.91
N CYS A 62 -1.03 -5.70 -9.96
CA CYS A 62 0.42 -5.89 -9.91
C CYS A 62 0.84 -6.64 -8.63
N ALA A 63 0.26 -6.31 -7.48
CA ALA A 63 0.55 -6.97 -6.22
C ALA A 63 0.11 -8.44 -6.21
N LEU A 64 -1.09 -8.72 -6.75
CA LEU A 64 -1.57 -10.10 -6.92
C LEU A 64 -0.64 -10.93 -7.80
N LEU A 65 -0.17 -10.35 -8.91
CA LEU A 65 0.78 -11.01 -9.82
C LEU A 65 2.16 -11.20 -9.15
N CYS A 66 2.60 -10.27 -8.31
CA CYS A 66 3.87 -10.35 -7.59
C CYS A 66 3.87 -11.35 -6.43
N PHE A 67 2.70 -11.70 -5.87
CA PHE A 67 2.58 -12.54 -4.68
C PHE A 67 3.33 -13.88 -4.80
N GLY A 68 3.17 -14.56 -5.95
CA GLY A 68 3.79 -15.86 -6.21
C GLY A 68 5.20 -15.80 -6.81
N LEU A 69 5.74 -14.61 -7.06
CA LEU A 69 7.04 -14.45 -7.73
C LEU A 69 8.19 -14.45 -6.72
N PRO A 70 9.40 -14.91 -7.11
CA PRO A 70 10.59 -14.81 -6.26
C PRO A 70 10.98 -13.36 -5.91
N ASP A 71 11.43 -13.13 -4.68
CA ASP A 71 11.71 -11.79 -4.13
C ASP A 71 12.95 -11.10 -4.73
N TYR A 72 13.81 -11.87 -5.38
CA TYR A 72 14.97 -11.35 -6.07
C TYR A 72 14.66 -10.82 -7.48
N MET A 73 13.45 -11.04 -8.01
CA MET A 73 13.11 -10.59 -9.36
C MET A 73 13.14 -9.06 -9.44
N PRO A 74 13.86 -8.49 -10.42
CA PRO A 74 14.01 -7.03 -10.52
C PRO A 74 12.67 -6.33 -10.74
N GLY A 75 11.78 -6.92 -11.55
CA GLY A 75 10.42 -6.39 -11.77
C GLY A 75 9.60 -6.31 -10.48
N LYS A 76 9.59 -7.38 -9.68
CA LYS A 76 8.93 -7.39 -8.37
C LYS A 76 9.50 -6.34 -7.42
N ARG A 77 10.82 -6.16 -7.42
CA ARG A 77 11.47 -5.13 -6.61
C ARG A 77 11.15 -3.71 -7.06
N ALA A 78 11.00 -3.46 -8.37
CA ALA A 78 10.57 -2.17 -8.88
C ALA A 78 9.15 -1.83 -8.40
N VAL A 79 8.21 -2.79 -8.45
CA VAL A 79 6.86 -2.61 -7.92
C VAL A 79 6.89 -2.36 -6.40
N ALA A 80 7.73 -3.08 -5.65
CA ALA A 80 7.87 -2.87 -4.21
C ALA A 80 8.34 -1.43 -3.88
N ILE A 81 9.28 -0.87 -4.65
CA ILE A 81 9.72 0.51 -4.49
C ILE A 81 8.60 1.50 -4.81
N GLN A 82 7.83 1.26 -5.87
CA GLN A 82 6.66 2.09 -6.20
C GLN A 82 5.68 2.15 -5.02
N LEU A 83 5.31 0.99 -4.47
CA LEU A 83 4.40 0.89 -3.33
C LEU A 83 4.98 1.57 -2.07
N LEU A 84 6.27 1.34 -1.78
CA LEU A 84 6.96 1.98 -0.66
C LEU A 84 6.92 3.50 -0.76
N LEU A 85 7.30 4.05 -1.92
CA LEU A 85 7.31 5.50 -2.14
C LEU A 85 5.89 6.08 -2.09
N PHE A 86 4.92 5.39 -2.70
CA PHE A 86 3.52 5.80 -2.65
C PHE A 86 3.04 5.92 -1.20
N HIS A 87 3.20 4.86 -0.40
CA HIS A 87 2.77 4.86 1.01
C HIS A 87 3.50 5.92 1.84
N GLY A 88 4.80 6.11 1.63
CA GLY A 88 5.57 7.17 2.30
C GLY A 88 5.08 8.59 1.94
N ILE A 89 4.84 8.85 0.66
CA ILE A 89 4.34 10.15 0.17
C ILE A 89 2.92 10.40 0.67
N VAL A 90 2.04 9.41 0.58
CA VAL A 90 0.66 9.50 1.08
C VAL A 90 0.65 9.82 2.57
N SER A 91 1.48 9.14 3.37
CA SER A 91 1.63 9.45 4.79
C SER A 91 1.99 10.92 5.03
N ALA A 92 2.99 11.44 4.30
CA ALA A 92 3.40 12.83 4.42
C ALA A 92 2.30 13.84 3.99
N VAL A 93 1.51 13.50 2.96
CA VAL A 93 0.38 14.32 2.50
C VAL A 93 -0.71 14.39 3.58
N PHE A 94 -1.12 13.25 4.14
CA PHE A 94 -2.18 13.21 5.15
C PHE A 94 -1.78 13.84 6.48
N MET A 95 -0.49 13.82 6.84
CA MET A 95 0.02 14.57 8.02
C MET A 95 -0.22 16.08 7.90
N ARG A 96 -0.23 16.61 6.68
CA ARG A 96 -0.37 18.04 6.39
C ARG A 96 -1.79 18.45 6.00
N LEU A 97 -2.70 17.48 5.91
CA LEU A 97 -4.05 17.74 5.45
C LEU A 97 -4.81 18.57 6.50
N PRO A 98 -5.51 19.64 6.08
CA PRO A 98 -6.33 20.43 6.99
C PRO A 98 -7.58 19.65 7.42
N ASP A 99 -8.18 20.12 8.51
CA ASP A 99 -9.35 19.52 9.12
C ASP A 99 -10.58 19.63 8.21
N GLY A 100 -11.51 18.70 8.36
CA GLY A 100 -12.78 18.71 7.63
C GLY A 100 -12.70 18.28 6.17
N VAL A 101 -11.51 18.08 5.59
CA VAL A 101 -11.37 17.56 4.22
C VAL A 101 -11.86 16.12 4.12
N VAL A 102 -11.43 15.27 5.06
CA VAL A 102 -11.91 13.88 5.19
C VAL A 102 -13.07 13.87 6.18
N THR A 103 -14.24 13.41 5.73
CA THR A 103 -15.46 13.37 6.54
C THR A 103 -15.72 12.00 7.16
N PHE A 104 -14.95 10.98 6.77
CA PHE A 104 -14.97 9.67 7.43
C PHE A 104 -14.64 9.80 8.92
N GLN A 105 -15.24 8.94 9.74
CA GLN A 105 -14.97 8.85 11.17
C GLN A 105 -14.77 7.38 11.56
N LEU A 106 -13.95 7.14 12.59
CA LEU A 106 -13.83 5.79 13.15
C LEU A 106 -15.19 5.29 13.67
N PRO A 107 -15.46 3.98 13.62
CA PRO A 107 -16.70 3.42 14.15
C PRO A 107 -16.91 3.80 15.62
N ALA A 108 -18.13 4.22 15.98
CA ALA A 108 -18.44 4.67 17.34
C ALA A 108 -18.06 3.62 18.42
N LYS A 109 -18.36 2.34 18.18
CA LYS A 109 -17.97 1.24 19.09
C LYS A 109 -16.46 1.14 19.30
N LEU A 110 -15.66 1.46 18.28
CA LEU A 110 -14.19 1.46 18.41
C LEU A 110 -13.73 2.63 19.29
N LEU A 111 -14.36 3.80 19.16
CA LEU A 111 -14.09 4.96 20.00
C LEU A 111 -14.54 4.75 21.45
N GLU A 112 -15.63 4.02 21.67
CA GLU A 112 -16.07 3.61 23.02
C GLU A 112 -15.05 2.68 23.69
N LEU A 113 -14.54 1.70 22.94
CA LEU A 113 -13.53 0.75 23.44
C LEU A 113 -12.16 1.38 23.65
N LEU A 114 -11.79 2.33 22.78
CA LEU A 114 -10.48 2.98 22.77
C LEU A 114 -10.64 4.52 22.63
N PRO A 115 -11.02 5.24 23.70
CA PRO A 115 -11.35 6.66 23.64
C PRO A 115 -10.19 7.55 23.16
N TRP A 116 -8.95 7.12 23.41
CA TRP A 116 -7.75 7.81 22.98
C TRP A 116 -7.64 7.92 21.45
N LEU A 117 -8.31 7.04 20.69
CA LEU A 117 -8.37 7.13 19.23
C LEU A 117 -9.06 8.42 18.75
N GLY A 118 -10.04 8.91 19.52
CA GLY A 118 -10.77 10.14 19.24
C GLY A 118 -9.99 11.42 19.55
N MET A 119 -8.82 11.32 20.19
CA MET A 119 -7.97 12.49 20.46
C MET A 119 -7.25 12.99 19.21
N TYR A 120 -7.17 12.16 18.16
CA TYR A 120 -6.46 12.46 16.93
C TYR A 120 -7.41 12.59 15.74
N ARG A 121 -7.07 13.51 14.84
CA ARG A 121 -7.81 13.75 13.61
C ARG A 121 -7.67 12.57 12.65
N MET A 122 -8.71 12.28 11.88
CA MET A 122 -8.70 11.17 10.93
C MET A 122 -7.55 11.15 9.92
N PRO A 123 -7.10 12.30 9.36
CA PRO A 123 -5.91 12.31 8.51
C PRO A 123 -4.65 11.77 9.19
N ILE A 124 -4.50 11.96 10.51
CA ILE A 124 -3.36 11.42 11.26
C ILE A 124 -3.42 9.90 11.31
N TRP A 125 -4.60 9.31 11.50
CA TRP A 125 -4.79 7.86 11.46
C TRP A 125 -4.43 7.29 10.09
N ILE A 126 -4.91 7.92 9.02
CA ILE A 126 -4.59 7.51 7.65
C ILE A 126 -3.09 7.60 7.41
N ALA A 127 -2.46 8.71 7.83
CA ALA A 127 -1.02 8.90 7.70
C ALA A 127 -0.22 7.85 8.47
N ALA A 128 -0.62 7.53 9.70
CA ALA A 128 0.03 6.53 10.53
C ALA A 128 -0.04 5.14 9.90
N VAL A 129 -1.22 4.73 9.40
CA VAL A 129 -1.39 3.43 8.72
C VAL A 129 -0.47 3.32 7.50
N HIS A 130 -0.45 4.32 6.63
CA HIS A 130 0.43 4.32 5.45
C HIS A 130 1.92 4.34 5.84
N GLY A 131 2.28 5.08 6.90
CA GLY A 131 3.63 5.08 7.44
C GLY A 131 4.06 3.71 7.97
N CYS A 132 3.18 3.01 8.71
CA CYS A 132 3.42 1.64 9.16
C CYS A 132 3.59 0.68 7.97
N ILE A 133 2.79 0.80 6.91
CA ILE A 133 2.93 -0.02 5.70
C ILE A 133 4.29 0.22 5.03
N ALA A 134 4.74 1.48 4.93
CA ALA A 134 6.06 1.81 4.40
C ALA A 134 7.21 1.19 5.24
N VAL A 135 7.07 1.17 6.57
CA VAL A 135 8.03 0.48 7.45
C VAL A 135 8.01 -1.03 7.22
N LEU A 136 6.83 -1.65 7.08
CA LEU A 136 6.71 -3.08 6.78
C LEU A 136 7.35 -3.43 5.42
N ALA A 137 7.13 -2.61 4.40
CA ALA A 137 7.75 -2.75 3.08
C ALA A 137 9.29 -2.65 3.17
N THR A 138 9.79 -1.73 4.00
CA THR A 138 11.23 -1.63 4.28
C THR A 138 11.76 -2.88 4.98
N GLY A 139 11.01 -3.44 5.93
CA GLY A 139 11.33 -4.71 6.57
C GLY A 139 11.41 -5.88 5.58
N TRP A 140 10.42 -6.01 4.69
CA TRP A 140 10.43 -7.00 3.59
C TRP A 140 11.64 -6.82 2.68
N TRP A 141 11.97 -5.57 2.32
CA TRP A 141 13.13 -5.27 1.48
C TRP A 141 14.42 -5.78 2.11
N GLN A 142 14.67 -5.43 3.38
CA GLN A 142 15.88 -5.82 4.11
C GLN A 142 15.96 -7.33 4.28
N ALA A 143 14.86 -7.99 4.66
CA ALA A 143 14.81 -9.44 4.88
C ALA A 143 15.11 -10.25 3.60
N THR A 144 14.82 -9.70 2.42
CA THR A 144 14.98 -10.39 1.14
C THR A 144 16.28 -10.02 0.39
N LEU A 145 17.07 -9.06 0.89
CA LEU A 145 18.36 -8.68 0.27
C LEU A 145 19.36 -9.84 0.09
N PRO A 146 19.54 -10.78 1.04
CA PRO A 146 20.46 -11.89 0.86
C PRO A 146 20.11 -12.76 -0.36
N GLN A 147 18.83 -12.91 -0.69
CA GLN A 147 18.39 -13.68 -1.86
C GLN A 147 18.84 -13.01 -3.17
N VAL A 148 18.76 -11.68 -3.25
CA VAL A 148 19.26 -10.91 -4.40
C VAL A 148 20.76 -11.07 -4.54
N GLN A 149 21.49 -10.94 -3.43
CA GLN A 149 22.95 -11.05 -3.42
C GLN A 149 23.40 -12.44 -3.88
N ALA A 150 22.73 -13.51 -3.43
CA ALA A 150 23.02 -14.88 -3.85
C ALA A 150 22.82 -15.07 -5.36
N VAL A 151 21.71 -14.58 -5.92
CA VAL A 151 21.45 -14.67 -7.37
C VAL A 151 22.46 -13.85 -8.17
N ALA A 152 22.77 -12.63 -7.71
CA ALA A 152 23.76 -11.77 -8.37
C ALA A 152 25.17 -12.36 -8.33
N ALA A 153 25.56 -13.02 -7.23
CA ALA A 153 26.84 -13.71 -7.12
C ALA A 153 26.93 -14.89 -8.09
N HIS A 154 25.87 -15.72 -8.14
CA HIS A 154 25.79 -16.84 -9.08
C HIS A 154 25.88 -16.38 -10.55
N ALA A 155 25.20 -15.28 -10.89
CA ALA A 155 25.22 -14.72 -12.25
C ALA A 155 26.60 -14.20 -12.67
N LYS A 156 27.46 -13.81 -11.72
CA LYS A 156 28.84 -13.36 -12.01
C LYS A 156 29.85 -14.50 -12.10
N SER A 157 29.53 -15.66 -11.53
CA SER A 157 30.38 -16.85 -11.56
C SER A 157 30.07 -17.82 -12.71
N ALA A 158 28.96 -17.60 -13.41
CA ALA A 158 28.55 -18.33 -14.61
C ALA A 158 29.11 -17.68 -15.87
#